data_AF-A0A2S9FH44-F1
#
_entry.id   AF-A0A2S9FH44-F1
#
_cell.length_a   1.000
_cell.length_b   1.000
_cell.length_c   1.000
_cell.angle_alpha   90.00
_cell.angle_beta   90.00
_cell.angle_gamma   90.00
#
_symmetry.space_group_name_H-M   'P 1'
#
loop_
_entity.id
_entity.type
_entity.pdbx_description
1 polymer ?
#
loop_
_entity_poly.entity_id
_entity_poly.type
_entity_poly.pdbx_seq_one_letter_code
_entity_poly.pdbx_strand_id
1 'polypeptide(L)' 'PPGSWTTHGRWLRAPVDGIFWAGTETADRWTGFLDGAVRSGLRAAGEAHQELTRRS' A
#
# COMPACT_ATOMS: atom_id res chain seq x y z
N PRO A 1 -5.62 -13.03 12.50
CA PRO A 1 -5.72 -14.41 13.06
C PRO A 1 -4.57 -15.28 12.54
N PRO A 2 -4.25 -16.42 13.20
CA PRO A 2 -3.23 -17.35 12.72
C PRO A 2 -3.44 -17.74 11.25
N GLY A 3 -2.36 -17.85 10.47
CA GLY A 3 -2.39 -18.14 9.03
C GLY A 3 -2.79 -16.96 8.12
N SER A 4 -3.47 -15.93 8.63
CA SER A 4 -3.93 -14.81 7.80
C SER A 4 -2.79 -14.09 7.07
N TRP A 5 -1.66 -13.88 7.75
CA TRP A 5 -0.52 -13.17 7.18
C TRP A 5 0.13 -13.93 6.03
N THR A 6 0.36 -15.24 6.21
CA THR A 6 0.99 -16.08 5.18
C THR A 6 0.05 -16.31 3.99
N THR A 7 -1.25 -16.43 4.22
CA THR A 7 -2.23 -16.65 3.15
C THR A 7 -2.55 -15.36 2.38
N HIS A 8 -2.70 -14.23 3.06
CA HIS A 8 -3.25 -12.99 2.47
C HIS A 8 -2.31 -11.79 2.47
N GLY A 9 -1.20 -11.81 3.21
CA GLY A 9 -0.33 -10.64 3.41
C GLY A 9 0.20 -10.02 2.11
N ARG A 10 0.41 -10.82 1.06
CA ARG A 10 0.80 -10.32 -0.27
C ARG A 10 -0.21 -9.36 -0.89
N TRP A 11 -1.49 -9.49 -0.54
CA TRP A 11 -2.58 -8.69 -1.08
C TRP A 11 -2.83 -7.41 -0.28
N LEU A 12 -2.23 -7.27 0.90
CA LEU A 12 -2.47 -6.15 1.83
C LEU A 12 -2.35 -4.77 1.18
N ARG A 13 -1.45 -4.65 0.20
CA ARG A 13 -1.24 -3.39 -0.53
C ARG A 13 -1.09 -3.56 -2.04
N ALA A 14 -1.47 -4.72 -2.57
CA ALA A 14 -1.42 -4.95 -4.01
C ALA A 14 -2.48 -4.07 -4.70
N PRO A 15 -2.12 -3.29 -5.74
CA PRO A 15 -3.09 -2.46 -6.43
C PRO A 15 -4.11 -3.32 -7.18
N VAL A 16 -5.35 -2.84 -7.28
CA VAL A 16 -6.45 -3.51 -7.98
C VAL A 16 -7.16 -2.51 -8.86
N ASP A 17 -7.16 -2.73 -10.18
CA ASP A 17 -7.91 -1.92 -11.16
C ASP A 17 -7.71 -0.40 -11.05
N GLY A 18 -6.49 0.04 -10.75
CA GLY A 18 -6.16 1.46 -10.57
C GLY A 18 -6.43 2.02 -9.17
N ILE A 19 -6.82 1.15 -8.22
CA ILE A 19 -6.92 1.48 -6.80
C ILE A 19 -5.59 1.15 -6.12
N PHE A 20 -5.03 2.14 -5.44
CA PHE A 20 -3.76 2.04 -4.70
C PHE A 20 -4.03 2.23 -3.21
N TRP A 21 -3.49 1.32 -2.40
CA TRP A 21 -3.80 1.25 -0.98
C TRP A 21 -2.76 2.00 -0.16
N ALA A 22 -3.18 3.01 0.60
CA ALA A 22 -2.38 3.64 1.66
C ALA A 22 -2.88 3.17 3.04
N GLY A 23 -2.42 3.83 4.10
CA GLY A 23 -2.77 3.49 5.48
C GLY A 23 -1.58 2.84 6.18
N THR A 24 -1.47 3.08 7.49
CA THR A 24 -0.28 2.67 8.26
C THR A 24 -0.06 1.17 8.23
N GLU A 25 -1.13 0.38 8.07
CA GLU A 25 -1.16 -1.06 7.88
C GLU A 25 -0.41 -1.53 6.63
N THR A 26 -0.29 -0.68 5.62
CA THR A 26 0.40 -0.99 4.34
C THR A 26 1.87 -0.55 4.31
N ALA A 27 2.32 0.13 5.36
CA ALA A 27 3.70 0.58 5.48
C ALA A 27 4.65 -0.61 5.67
N ASP A 28 5.84 -0.53 5.07
CA ASP A 28 6.91 -1.51 5.28
C ASP A 28 7.64 -1.31 6.62
N ARG A 29 7.48 -0.14 7.23
CA ARG A 29 8.01 0.24 8.55
C ARG A 29 7.00 1.08 9.31
N TRP A 30 7.05 0.98 10.64
CA TRP A 30 6.24 1.80 11.55
C TRP A 30 4.73 1.66 11.34
N THR A 31 4.28 0.44 11.01
CA THR A 31 2.86 0.08 10.98
C THR A 31 2.19 0.38 12.32
N GLY A 32 1.06 1.08 12.27
CA GLY A 32 0.33 1.56 13.45
C GLY A 32 0.71 2.97 13.90
N PHE A 33 1.73 3.59 13.30
CA PHE A 33 2.21 4.94 13.65
C PHE A 33 1.98 5.96 12.54
N LEU A 34 2.05 7.25 12.90
CA LEU A 34 1.92 8.37 11.96
C LEU A 34 2.99 8.34 10.85
N ASP A 35 4.23 7.98 11.17
CA ASP A 35 5.29 7.85 10.16
C ASP A 35 4.95 6.77 9.11
N GLY A 36 4.38 5.65 9.54
CA GLY A 36 3.86 4.62 8.63
C GLY A 36 2.73 5.14 7.75
N ALA A 37 1.80 5.93 8.31
CA ALA A 37 0.72 6.55 7.54
C ALA A 37 1.28 7.49 6.45
N VAL A 38 2.21 8.37 6.79
CA VAL A 38 2.84 9.29 5.83
C VAL A 38 3.60 8.53 4.75
N ARG A 39 4.46 7.59 5.12
CA ARG A 39 5.24 6.78 4.16
C ARG A 39 4.34 6.01 3.20
N SER A 40 3.32 5.34 3.74
CA SER A 40 2.38 4.56 2.93
C SER A 40 1.62 5.43 1.92
N GLY A 41 1.21 6.64 2.34
CA GLY A 41 0.52 7.60 1.48
C GLY A 41 1.40 8.11 0.35
N LEU A 42 2.65 8.50 0.65
CA LEU A 42 3.63 8.93 -0.36
C LEU A 42 3.90 7.83 -1.38
N ARG A 43 4.06 6.58 -0.95
CA ARG A 43 4.21 5.44 -1.85
C ARG A 43 2.99 5.26 -2.76
N ALA A 44 1.79 5.17 -2.18
CA ALA A 44 0.57 4.93 -2.95
C ALA A 44 0.30 6.04 -3.99
N ALA A 45 0.58 7.30 -3.62
CA ALA A 45 0.50 8.43 -4.55
C ALA A 45 1.50 8.30 -5.71
N GLY A 46 2.73 7.87 -5.42
CA GLY A 46 3.75 7.59 -6.44
C GLY A 46 3.34 6.47 -7.40
N GLU A 47 2.77 5.38 -6.88
CA GLU A 47 2.27 4.26 -7.71
C GLU A 47 1.11 4.71 -8.62
N ALA A 48 0.16 5.48 -8.10
CA ALA A 48 -0.93 6.04 -8.90
C ALA A 48 -0.42 6.98 -10.00
N HIS A 49 0.53 7.84 -9.67
CA HIS A 49 1.13 8.75 -10.65
C HIS A 49 1.87 8.00 -11.76
N GLN A 50 2.64 6.96 -11.42
CA GLN A 50 3.33 6.12 -12.39
C GLN A 50 2.36 5.42 -13.33
N GLU A 51 1.26 4.86 -12.81
CA GLU A 51 0.27 4.18 -13.63
C GLU A 51 -0.47 5.13 -14.57
N LEU A 52 -0.83 6.33 -14.12
CA LEU A 52 -1.42 7.36 -14.99
C LEU A 52 -0.48 7.78 -16.11
N THR A 53 0.80 7.96 -15.80
CA THR A 53 1.83 8.28 -16.79
C THR A 53 2.00 7.17 -17.82
N ARG A 54 1.96 5.91 -17.39
CA ARG A 54 2.09 4.74 -18.29
C ARG A 54 0.90 4.57 -19.25
N ARG A 55 -0.28 5.06 -18.86
CA ARG A 55 -1.52 4.97 -19.65
C ARG A 55 -1.71 6.10 -20.65
N SER A 56 -0.91 7.16 -20.54
CA SER A 56 -0.92 8.32 -21.44
C SER A 56 -0.10 8.05 -22.69
#